data_AF-A0A8S8XYS5-F1
#
_entry.id   AF-A0A8S8XYS5-F1
#
_cell.length_a   1.000
_cell.length_b   1.000
_cell.length_c   1.000
_cell.angle_alpha   90.00
_cell.angle_beta   90.00
_cell.angle_gamma   90.00
#
_symmetry.space_group_name_H-M   'P 1'
#
loop_
_entity.id
_entity.type
_entity.pdbx_description
1 polymer ?
#
loop_
_entity_poly.entity_id
_entity_poly.type
_entity_poly.pdbx_seq_one_letter_code
_entity_poly.pdbx_strand_id
1 'polypeptide(L)'
;MMVAAFSGVFIWTLLGYDGADGVFPSVPGMGAAFATHFILNYVRTPKIAPLGRFNLPKKSQYGAVAAAILIPFGAAETIYFVGAPESTEGAGGVGNYSISGEISYEILGNSTEYVSDGETLMIDLNTNNIEWATDNRNVVGVQVTLTYSEDETSSGAGCAAPGASQPDPDTITGTITHDEYNVTESGQNQGQGSSSHSLNVEWFNSTLFFTGNATNMSESEIKNELDSMGAGLGLYFLEINVEAESNDGVGCNHTDNGEEVEYLVEVILLDYEITPA
;
A
#
# COMPACT_ATOMS: atom_id res chain seq x y z
N MET A 1 32.20 -3.35 -28.52
CA MET A 1 30.91 -3.34 -27.80
C MET A 1 31.07 -2.73 -26.42
N MET A 2 31.90 -3.26 -25.51
CA MET A 2 32.10 -2.69 -24.17
C MET A 2 32.56 -1.22 -24.18
N VAL A 3 33.51 -0.85 -25.06
CA VAL A 3 33.93 0.54 -25.25
C VAL A 3 32.79 1.43 -25.74
N ALA A 4 31.97 0.95 -26.68
CA ALA A 4 30.83 1.71 -27.20
C ALA A 4 29.72 1.90 -26.14
N ALA A 5 29.49 0.88 -25.30
CA ALA A 5 28.58 0.97 -24.17
C ALA A 5 29.04 2.05 -23.19
N PHE A 6 30.32 2.01 -22.81
CA PHE A 6 30.92 2.98 -21.91
C PHE A 6 30.90 4.40 -22.49
N SER A 7 31.21 4.57 -23.79
CA SER A 7 31.10 5.87 -24.46
C SER A 7 29.67 6.39 -24.52
N GLY A 8 28.67 5.51 -24.72
CA GLY A 8 27.26 5.86 -24.69
C GLY A 8 26.83 6.40 -23.33
N VAL A 9 27.16 5.68 -22.25
CA VAL A 9 26.95 6.11 -20.86
C VAL A 9 27.62 7.46 -20.61
N PHE A 10 28.90 7.57 -20.95
CA PHE A 10 29.71 8.76 -20.68
C PHE A 10 29.18 10.02 -21.38
N ILE A 11 28.80 9.91 -22.66
CA ILE A 11 28.22 11.03 -23.41
C ILE A 11 26.86 11.41 -22.81
N TRP A 12 26.04 10.44 -22.41
CA TRP A 12 24.72 10.69 -21.84
C TRP A 12 24.79 11.44 -20.52
N THR A 13 25.72 11.02 -19.63
CA THR A 13 26.01 11.69 -18.37
C THR A 13 26.59 13.10 -18.58
N LEU A 14 27.46 13.30 -19.57
CA LEU A 14 27.98 14.65 -19.88
C LEU A 14 26.90 15.62 -20.38
N LEU A 15 25.85 15.11 -21.03
CA LEU A 15 24.73 15.93 -21.51
C LEU A 15 23.70 16.22 -20.41
N GLY A 16 23.86 15.65 -19.21
CA GLY A 16 22.96 15.87 -18.08
C GLY A 16 21.60 15.18 -18.22
N TYR A 17 21.50 14.15 -19.05
CA TYR A 17 20.26 13.39 -19.28
C TYR A 17 20.05 12.25 -18.27
N ASP A 18 20.86 12.20 -17.21
CA ASP A 18 20.85 11.19 -16.15
C ASP A 18 20.46 11.73 -14.77
N GLY A 19 19.83 12.91 -14.73
CA GLY A 19 19.27 13.51 -13.50
C GLY A 19 18.05 12.76 -12.94
N ALA A 20 17.40 13.35 -11.92
CA ALA A 20 16.26 12.74 -11.22
C ALA A 20 15.10 12.35 -12.16
N ASP A 21 14.89 13.14 -13.22
CA ASP A 21 13.89 12.87 -14.27
C ASP A 21 14.52 12.31 -15.56
N GLY A 22 15.77 11.89 -15.50
CA GLY A 22 16.59 11.45 -16.63
C GLY A 22 16.45 9.97 -16.96
N VAL A 23 16.80 9.61 -18.19
CA VAL A 23 16.84 8.19 -18.61
C VAL A 23 18.09 7.55 -18.03
N PHE A 24 17.95 6.39 -17.38
CA PHE A 24 19.07 5.63 -16.83
C PHE A 24 20.22 5.50 -17.84
N PRO A 25 21.46 5.88 -17.48
CA PRO A 25 22.61 5.87 -18.41
C PRO A 25 22.90 4.50 -19.06
N SER A 26 22.42 3.42 -18.44
CA SER A 26 22.52 2.07 -18.97
C SER A 26 21.75 1.87 -20.28
N VAL A 27 20.63 2.58 -20.51
CA VAL A 27 19.81 2.49 -21.73
C VAL A 27 20.56 2.93 -22.98
N PRO A 28 21.13 4.15 -23.07
CA PRO A 28 21.96 4.56 -24.21
C PRO A 28 23.25 3.74 -24.30
N GLY A 29 23.80 3.26 -23.19
CA GLY A 29 24.93 2.33 -23.19
C GLY A 29 24.62 0.99 -23.88
N MET A 30 23.50 0.36 -23.54
CA MET A 30 23.02 -0.85 -24.19
C MET A 30 22.71 -0.62 -25.68
N GLY A 31 22.07 0.51 -26.00
CA GLY A 31 21.78 0.91 -27.38
C GLY A 31 23.04 1.08 -28.23
N ALA A 32 24.06 1.75 -27.72
CA ALA A 32 25.34 1.96 -28.41
C ALA A 32 26.10 0.64 -28.63
N ALA A 33 26.06 -0.27 -27.65
CA ALA A 33 26.63 -1.61 -27.78
C ALA A 33 25.93 -2.42 -28.87
N PHE A 34 24.60 -2.40 -28.88
CA PHE A 34 23.77 -3.08 -29.87
C PHE A 34 24.01 -2.52 -31.27
N ALA A 35 23.96 -1.20 -31.47
CA ALA A 35 24.27 -0.58 -32.76
C ALA A 35 25.66 -0.98 -33.29
N THR A 36 26.66 -0.96 -32.41
CA THR A 36 28.03 -1.37 -32.74
C THR A 36 28.12 -2.82 -33.18
N HIS A 37 27.37 -3.73 -32.54
CA HIS A 37 27.30 -5.15 -32.93
C HIS A 37 26.82 -5.31 -34.38
N PHE A 38 25.72 -4.65 -34.74
CA PHE A 38 25.12 -4.75 -36.06
C PHE A 38 26.01 -4.09 -37.13
N ILE A 39 26.60 -2.93 -36.84
CA ILE A 39 27.51 -2.24 -37.76
C ILE A 39 28.77 -3.09 -38.00
N LEU A 40 29.39 -3.62 -36.95
CA LEU A 40 30.59 -4.45 -37.09
C LEU A 40 30.30 -5.78 -37.78
N ASN A 41 29.15 -6.39 -37.53
CA ASN A 41 28.71 -7.59 -38.25
C ASN A 41 28.51 -7.29 -39.75
N TYR A 42 27.87 -6.17 -40.10
CA TYR A 42 27.69 -5.74 -41.48
C TYR A 42 29.02 -5.50 -42.21
N VAL A 43 30.00 -4.88 -41.53
CA VAL A 43 31.31 -4.58 -42.12
C VAL A 43 32.21 -5.80 -42.21
N ARG A 44 32.29 -6.62 -41.14
CA ARG A 44 33.26 -7.72 -41.06
C ARG A 44 32.74 -9.04 -41.61
N THR A 45 31.46 -9.31 -41.44
CA THR A 45 30.85 -10.62 -41.76
C THR A 45 29.44 -10.46 -42.33
N PRO A 46 29.26 -9.79 -43.48
CA PRO A 46 27.93 -9.49 -44.03
C PRO A 46 27.11 -10.73 -44.42
N LYS A 47 27.75 -11.89 -44.53
CA LYS A 47 27.11 -13.17 -44.87
C LYS A 47 26.58 -13.94 -43.67
N ILE A 48 26.89 -13.49 -42.44
CA ILE A 48 26.47 -14.13 -41.19
C ILE A 48 25.45 -13.22 -40.52
N ALA A 49 24.27 -13.73 -40.20
CA ALA A 49 23.24 -12.93 -39.57
C ALA A 49 23.71 -12.38 -38.21
N PRO A 50 23.41 -11.10 -37.87
CA PRO A 50 23.86 -10.48 -36.63
C PRO A 50 23.24 -11.12 -35.38
N LEU A 51 22.12 -11.83 -35.53
CA LEU A 51 21.43 -12.57 -34.46
C LEU A 51 21.77 -14.07 -34.46
N GLY A 52 22.88 -14.45 -35.11
CA GLY A 52 23.35 -15.83 -35.17
C GLY A 52 22.43 -16.71 -36.03
N ARG A 53 21.61 -17.56 -35.38
CA ARG A 53 20.76 -18.55 -36.05
C ARG A 53 19.50 -17.96 -36.72
N PHE A 54 19.17 -16.71 -36.43
CA PHE A 54 17.95 -16.06 -36.91
C PHE A 54 18.26 -15.16 -38.10
N ASN A 55 17.59 -15.40 -39.23
CA ASN A 55 17.67 -14.53 -40.39
C ASN A 55 16.89 -13.24 -40.15
N LEU A 56 17.47 -12.11 -40.57
CA LEU A 56 16.75 -10.84 -40.54
C LEU A 56 15.57 -10.86 -41.51
N PRO A 57 14.46 -10.17 -41.18
CA PRO A 57 13.31 -10.03 -42.07
C PRO A 57 13.72 -9.37 -43.40
N LYS A 58 12.88 -9.52 -44.44
CA LYS A 58 13.15 -8.85 -45.73
C LYS A 58 13.08 -7.33 -45.55
N LYS A 59 13.82 -6.56 -46.37
CA LYS A 59 13.83 -5.08 -46.30
C LYS A 59 12.43 -4.45 -46.35
N SER A 60 11.50 -5.06 -47.09
CA SER A 60 10.10 -4.62 -47.17
C SER A 60 9.31 -4.80 -45.87
N GLN A 61 9.82 -5.59 -44.91
CA GLN A 61 9.18 -5.91 -43.64
C GLN A 61 9.85 -5.19 -42.45
N TYR A 62 10.95 -4.46 -42.67
CA TYR A 62 11.63 -3.71 -41.60
C TYR A 62 10.71 -2.70 -40.91
N GLY A 63 9.89 -1.97 -41.67
CA GLY A 63 8.92 -1.03 -41.10
C GLY A 63 7.90 -1.71 -40.19
N ALA A 64 7.37 -2.87 -40.59
CA ALA A 64 6.39 -3.62 -39.80
C ALA A 64 6.99 -4.18 -38.50
N VAL A 65 8.22 -4.70 -38.55
CA VAL A 65 8.91 -5.22 -37.36
C VAL A 65 9.34 -4.10 -36.43
N ALA A 66 9.80 -2.97 -36.96
CA ALA A 66 10.10 -1.79 -36.15
C ALA A 66 8.85 -1.25 -35.46
N ALA A 67 7.72 -1.15 -36.18
CA ALA A 67 6.44 -0.72 -35.61
C ALA A 67 5.94 -1.70 -34.53
N ALA A 68 6.06 -3.02 -34.75
CA ALA A 68 5.63 -4.02 -33.78
C ALA A 68 6.42 -3.98 -32.45
N ILE A 69 7.64 -3.41 -32.46
CA ILE A 69 8.44 -3.19 -31.24
C ILE A 69 8.15 -1.80 -30.68
N LEU A 70 8.24 -0.76 -31.51
CA LEU A 70 8.11 0.63 -31.08
C LEU A 70 6.71 1.01 -30.60
N ILE A 71 5.65 0.43 -31.18
CA ILE A 71 4.27 0.74 -30.78
C ILE A 71 3.98 0.27 -29.34
N PRO A 72 4.28 -0.99 -28.94
CA PRO A 72 4.12 -1.41 -27.56
C PRO A 72 4.97 -0.61 -26.56
N PHE A 73 6.24 -0.34 -26.88
CA PHE A 73 7.11 0.46 -26.00
C PHE A 73 6.64 1.92 -25.93
N GLY A 74 6.25 2.52 -27.04
CA GLY A 74 5.66 3.86 -27.07
C GLY A 74 4.33 3.92 -26.33
N ALA A 75 3.48 2.88 -26.44
CA ALA A 75 2.24 2.78 -25.66
C ALA A 75 2.54 2.67 -24.15
N ALA A 76 3.51 1.84 -23.76
CA ALA A 76 3.94 1.71 -22.37
C ALA A 76 4.53 3.02 -21.82
N GLU A 77 5.35 3.73 -22.60
CA GLU A 77 5.86 5.05 -22.21
C GLU A 77 4.77 6.12 -22.18
N THR A 78 3.77 6.07 -23.07
CA THR A 78 2.62 6.99 -22.99
C THR A 78 1.71 6.67 -21.81
N ILE A 79 1.54 5.40 -21.43
CA ILE A 79 0.80 5.02 -20.23
C ILE A 79 1.59 5.44 -18.99
N TYR A 80 2.91 5.28 -19.00
CA TYR A 80 3.77 5.82 -17.95
C TYR A 80 3.71 7.34 -17.91
N PHE A 81 3.64 8.05 -19.03
CA PHE A 81 3.57 9.52 -19.05
C PHE A 81 2.19 10.06 -18.68
N VAL A 82 1.11 9.38 -19.05
CA VAL A 82 -0.28 9.76 -18.71
C VAL A 82 -0.66 9.31 -17.30
N GLY A 83 -0.08 8.21 -16.82
CA GLY A 83 -0.21 7.72 -15.44
C GLY A 83 0.89 8.23 -14.51
N ALA A 84 1.92 8.88 -15.03
CA ALA A 84 2.87 9.64 -14.21
C ALA A 84 2.10 10.81 -13.59
N PRO A 85 2.40 11.17 -12.33
CA PRO A 85 1.92 12.41 -11.77
C PRO A 85 2.29 13.55 -12.74
N GLU A 86 1.35 14.44 -13.05
CA GLU A 86 1.63 15.60 -13.90
C GLU A 86 2.90 16.29 -13.40
N SER A 87 3.91 16.41 -14.27
CA SER A 87 5.08 17.24 -14.00
C SER A 87 4.57 18.65 -13.77
N THR A 88 4.53 19.05 -12.50
CA THR A 88 3.91 20.29 -12.07
C THR A 88 4.80 21.44 -12.51
N GLU A 89 4.49 22.06 -13.66
CA GLU A 89 4.90 23.43 -13.97
C GLU A 89 4.25 24.35 -12.92
N GLY A 90 4.81 24.40 -11.72
CA GLY A 90 4.22 25.13 -10.61
C GLY A 90 4.68 24.76 -9.20
N ALA A 91 5.43 23.67 -9.00
CA ALA A 91 5.93 23.33 -7.66
C ALA A 91 6.78 24.49 -7.12
N GLY A 92 6.26 25.17 -6.11
CA GLY A 92 6.91 26.31 -5.49
C GLY A 92 8.30 25.93 -4.99
N GLY A 93 9.26 26.85 -5.13
CA GLY A 93 10.63 26.66 -4.65
C GLY A 93 10.70 26.40 -3.14
N VAL A 94 11.88 26.08 -2.63
CA VAL A 94 12.08 25.93 -1.18
C VAL A 94 11.65 27.21 -0.46
N GLY A 95 10.72 27.07 0.48
CA GLY A 95 10.06 28.21 1.10
C GLY A 95 9.31 27.83 2.38
N ASN A 96 8.47 28.75 2.84
CA ASN A 96 7.53 28.50 3.92
C ASN A 96 6.14 28.34 3.31
N TYR A 97 5.43 27.32 3.77
CA TYR A 97 4.11 26.97 3.26
C TYR A 97 3.14 26.75 4.42
N SER A 98 1.88 27.12 4.18
CA SER A 98 0.74 26.76 5.00
C SER A 98 0.07 25.54 4.40
N ILE A 99 -0.26 24.57 5.25
CA ILE A 99 -0.94 23.33 4.90
C ILE A 99 -2.32 23.38 5.54
N SER A 100 -3.36 23.14 4.75
CA SER A 100 -4.74 23.04 5.23
C SER A 100 -5.43 21.87 4.54
N GLY A 101 -6.43 21.27 5.20
CA GLY A 101 -7.10 20.10 4.63
C GLY A 101 -8.10 19.48 5.59
N GLU A 102 -8.62 18.32 5.20
CA GLU A 102 -9.58 17.53 5.97
C GLU A 102 -9.21 16.05 5.92
N ILE A 103 -9.42 15.37 7.05
CA ILE A 103 -9.32 13.91 7.16
C ILE A 103 -10.74 13.35 7.06
N SER A 104 -10.94 12.40 6.18
CA SER A 104 -12.19 11.64 6.05
C SER A 104 -11.93 10.14 6.10
N TYR A 105 -13.01 9.37 6.25
CA TYR A 105 -12.97 7.92 6.39
C TYR A 105 -13.90 7.29 5.36
N GLU A 106 -13.46 6.18 4.76
CA GLU A 106 -14.29 5.38 3.87
C GLU A 106 -14.29 3.93 4.35
N ILE A 107 -15.46 3.29 4.35
CA ILE A 107 -15.60 1.91 4.81
C ILE A 107 -15.02 0.97 3.77
N LEU A 108 -14.00 0.22 4.17
CA LEU A 108 -13.38 -0.84 3.37
C LEU A 108 -14.07 -2.19 3.60
N GLY A 109 -14.56 -2.43 4.82
CA GLY A 109 -15.35 -3.62 5.13
C GLY A 109 -15.90 -3.59 6.55
N ASN A 110 -17.09 -4.15 6.73
CA ASN A 110 -17.69 -4.35 8.03
C ASN A 110 -18.52 -5.64 8.05
N SER A 111 -18.43 -6.40 9.14
CA SER A 111 -19.27 -7.57 9.40
C SER A 111 -19.20 -7.93 10.88
N THR A 112 -20.04 -8.88 11.27
CA THR A 112 -20.02 -9.52 12.58
C THR A 112 -19.81 -11.01 12.36
N GLU A 113 -18.81 -11.58 13.03
CA GLU A 113 -18.44 -12.98 12.89
C GLU A 113 -18.19 -13.60 14.27
N TYR A 114 -18.53 -14.88 14.41
CA TYR A 114 -18.21 -15.64 15.62
C TYR A 114 -16.84 -16.29 15.47
N VAL A 115 -15.92 -16.01 16.39
CA VAL A 115 -14.55 -16.52 16.38
C VAL A 115 -14.38 -17.46 17.55
N SER A 116 -14.14 -18.75 17.27
CA SER A 116 -13.96 -19.76 18.31
C SER A 116 -12.63 -19.63 19.04
N ASP A 117 -12.59 -20.12 20.28
CA ASP A 117 -11.39 -20.13 21.13
C ASP A 117 -10.17 -20.73 20.41
N GLY A 118 -9.08 -19.98 20.39
CA GLY A 118 -7.82 -20.36 19.79
C GLY A 118 -7.83 -20.42 18.25
N GLU A 119 -8.94 -20.06 17.61
CA GLU A 119 -9.01 -19.92 16.15
C GLU A 119 -8.62 -18.51 15.69
N THR A 120 -8.25 -18.41 14.41
CA THR A 120 -7.93 -17.14 13.77
C THR A 120 -8.83 -16.96 12.56
N LEU A 121 -9.67 -15.93 12.59
CA LEU A 121 -10.45 -15.48 11.45
C LEU A 121 -9.56 -14.61 10.55
N MET A 122 -9.54 -14.93 9.25
CA MET A 122 -8.80 -14.17 8.24
C MET A 122 -9.78 -13.54 7.25
N ILE A 123 -9.65 -12.23 7.03
CA ILE A 123 -10.51 -11.44 6.16
C ILE A 123 -9.66 -10.70 5.13
N ASP A 124 -9.94 -10.97 3.86
CA ASP A 124 -9.31 -10.30 2.72
C ASP A 124 -10.16 -9.10 2.28
N LEU A 125 -9.54 -7.92 2.25
CA LEU A 125 -10.17 -6.67 1.87
C LEU A 125 -9.41 -6.03 0.70
N ASN A 126 -10.12 -5.27 -0.14
CA ASN A 126 -9.50 -4.57 -1.26
C ASN A 126 -10.15 -3.21 -1.51
N THR A 127 -9.34 -2.15 -1.67
CA THR A 127 -9.85 -0.79 -1.89
C THR A 127 -10.63 -0.61 -3.18
N ASN A 128 -10.49 -1.53 -4.15
CA ASN A 128 -11.33 -1.53 -5.36
C ASN A 128 -12.80 -1.82 -5.06
N ASN A 129 -13.12 -2.34 -3.87
CA ASN A 129 -14.48 -2.62 -3.43
C ASN A 129 -15.15 -1.41 -2.77
N ILE A 130 -14.41 -0.32 -2.52
CA ILE A 130 -14.93 0.89 -1.90
C ILE A 130 -15.78 1.67 -2.91
N GLU A 131 -16.98 2.05 -2.48
CA GLU A 131 -17.80 3.06 -3.17
C GLU A 131 -17.42 4.46 -2.68
N TRP A 132 -16.44 5.06 -3.35
CA TRP A 132 -15.87 6.33 -2.92
C TRP A 132 -16.86 7.51 -3.00
N ALA A 133 -16.92 8.32 -1.95
CA ALA A 133 -17.77 9.50 -1.91
C ALA A 133 -17.21 10.70 -2.70
N THR A 134 -15.89 10.76 -2.86
CA THR A 134 -15.18 11.84 -3.57
C THR A 134 -14.31 11.29 -4.70
N ASP A 135 -13.60 12.15 -5.43
CA ASP A 135 -12.54 11.74 -6.37
C ASP A 135 -11.16 11.59 -5.70
N ASN A 136 -11.02 12.01 -4.43
CA ASN A 136 -9.77 11.87 -3.69
C ASN A 136 -9.50 10.39 -3.39
N ARG A 137 -8.29 9.92 -3.74
CA ARG A 137 -7.83 8.55 -3.50
C ARG A 137 -6.52 8.53 -2.70
N ASN A 138 -6.17 9.63 -2.05
CA ASN A 138 -5.01 9.70 -1.18
C ASN A 138 -5.32 9.00 0.16
N VAL A 139 -5.19 7.67 0.15
CA VAL A 139 -5.34 6.84 1.35
C VAL A 139 -4.03 6.87 2.14
N VAL A 140 -4.06 7.50 3.30
CA VAL A 140 -2.89 7.76 4.15
C VAL A 140 -2.82 6.91 5.40
N GLY A 141 -3.82 6.06 5.62
CA GLY A 141 -3.87 5.19 6.78
C GLY A 141 -5.04 4.23 6.73
N VAL A 142 -5.11 3.36 7.73
CA VAL A 142 -6.23 2.45 8.00
C VAL A 142 -6.53 2.46 9.49
N GLN A 143 -7.81 2.44 9.82
CA GLN A 143 -8.32 2.24 11.16
C GLN A 143 -9.26 1.04 11.16
N VAL A 144 -9.04 0.12 12.08
CA VAL A 144 -9.96 -0.98 12.35
C VAL A 144 -10.48 -0.82 13.76
N THR A 145 -11.78 -0.95 13.92
CA THR A 145 -12.43 -1.00 15.23
C THR A 145 -13.03 -2.39 15.40
N LEU A 146 -12.61 -3.07 16.46
CA LEU A 146 -13.17 -4.35 16.88
C LEU A 146 -14.09 -4.10 18.07
N THR A 147 -15.33 -4.55 17.96
CA THR A 147 -16.36 -4.46 19.00
C THR A 147 -16.86 -5.85 19.32
N TYR A 148 -16.95 -6.17 20.59
CA TYR A 148 -17.26 -7.53 21.06
C TYR A 148 -17.95 -7.44 22.43
N SER A 149 -18.56 -8.53 22.87
CA SER A 149 -19.27 -8.60 24.14
C SER A 149 -19.28 -10.02 24.67
N GLU A 150 -19.13 -10.15 25.97
CA GLU A 150 -19.02 -11.45 26.62
C GLU A 150 -20.27 -12.29 26.43
N ASP A 151 -20.08 -13.51 25.96
CA ASP A 151 -21.16 -14.46 25.75
C ASP A 151 -21.12 -15.70 26.68
N GLU A 152 -20.16 -15.72 27.61
CA GLU A 152 -19.98 -16.81 28.56
C GLU A 152 -21.26 -17.13 29.35
N THR A 153 -21.58 -18.42 29.42
CA THR A 153 -22.75 -18.93 30.15
C THR A 153 -22.36 -19.76 31.37
N SER A 154 -23.05 -19.56 32.49
CA SER A 154 -22.84 -20.33 33.72
C SER A 154 -24.07 -21.16 34.09
N SER A 155 -23.84 -22.39 34.60
CA SER A 155 -24.90 -23.30 35.02
C SER A 155 -24.52 -24.15 36.24
N GLY A 156 -25.46 -24.30 37.18
CA GLY A 156 -25.25 -25.11 38.39
C GLY A 156 -25.81 -24.47 39.66
N ALA A 157 -26.05 -25.29 40.70
CA ALA A 157 -26.58 -24.81 41.97
C ALA A 157 -25.62 -23.90 42.74
N GLY A 158 -24.31 -24.03 42.46
CA GLY A 158 -23.25 -23.19 43.03
C GLY A 158 -23.21 -21.78 42.45
N CYS A 159 -23.77 -21.54 41.26
CA CYS A 159 -23.78 -20.22 40.60
C CYS A 159 -24.65 -19.18 41.33
N ALA A 160 -25.48 -19.60 42.29
CA ALA A 160 -26.26 -18.70 43.13
C ALA A 160 -25.43 -17.99 44.21
N ALA A 161 -24.17 -18.40 44.41
CA ALA A 161 -23.25 -17.70 45.31
C ALA A 161 -22.85 -16.34 44.71
N PRO A 162 -22.74 -15.27 45.52
CA PRO A 162 -22.34 -13.96 45.02
C PRO A 162 -20.99 -14.02 44.27
N GLY A 163 -20.97 -13.55 43.03
CA GLY A 163 -19.78 -13.53 42.18
C GLY A 163 -19.47 -14.83 41.44
N ALA A 164 -20.16 -15.94 41.76
CA ALA A 164 -19.87 -17.26 41.17
C ALA A 164 -20.42 -17.45 39.74
N SER A 165 -21.12 -16.46 39.19
CA SER A 165 -21.68 -16.49 37.84
C SER A 165 -21.18 -15.30 37.01
N GLN A 166 -20.12 -14.63 37.46
CA GLN A 166 -19.50 -13.56 36.69
C GLN A 166 -18.65 -14.22 35.60
N PRO A 167 -18.76 -13.74 34.36
CA PRO A 167 -17.92 -14.25 33.30
C PRO A 167 -16.49 -13.74 33.46
N ASP A 168 -15.54 -14.50 32.93
CA ASP A 168 -14.12 -14.20 32.93
C ASP A 168 -13.74 -13.43 31.65
N PRO A 169 -12.87 -12.41 31.75
CA PRO A 169 -12.45 -11.65 30.59
C PRO A 169 -11.66 -12.47 29.56
N ASP A 170 -12.10 -12.41 28.31
CA ASP A 170 -11.45 -12.93 27.11
C ASP A 170 -10.53 -11.89 26.47
N THR A 171 -9.55 -12.38 25.72
CA THR A 171 -8.62 -11.52 24.99
C THR A 171 -8.88 -11.60 23.49
N ILE A 172 -9.23 -10.47 22.89
CA ILE A 172 -9.46 -10.33 21.45
C ILE A 172 -8.27 -9.58 20.86
N THR A 173 -7.57 -10.21 19.93
CA THR A 173 -6.40 -9.66 19.25
C THR A 173 -6.71 -9.45 17.77
N GLY A 174 -6.54 -8.21 17.30
CA GLY A 174 -6.65 -7.85 15.90
C GLY A 174 -5.29 -7.54 15.29
N THR A 175 -5.06 -8.00 14.07
CA THR A 175 -3.88 -7.63 13.26
C THR A 175 -4.34 -7.19 11.88
N ILE A 176 -4.00 -5.96 11.48
CA ILE A 176 -4.20 -5.49 10.10
C ILE A 176 -2.84 -5.43 9.40
N THR A 177 -2.77 -5.97 8.20
CA THR A 177 -1.59 -5.93 7.34
C THR A 177 -1.93 -5.34 5.98
N HIS A 178 -1.10 -4.42 5.53
CA HIS A 178 -1.14 -3.80 4.21
C HIS A 178 0.30 -3.61 3.71
N ASP A 179 0.70 -4.39 2.70
CA ASP A 179 2.07 -4.43 2.19
C ASP A 179 3.13 -4.58 3.31
N GLU A 180 4.04 -3.61 3.49
CA GLU A 180 5.02 -3.61 4.58
C GLU A 180 4.46 -3.15 5.94
N TYR A 181 3.27 -2.56 5.97
CA TYR A 181 2.66 -2.03 7.18
C TYR A 181 1.86 -3.11 7.90
N ASN A 182 2.13 -3.28 9.20
CA ASN A 182 1.33 -4.12 10.07
C ASN A 182 1.18 -3.46 11.44
N VAL A 183 0.04 -3.67 12.08
CA VAL A 183 -0.17 -3.37 13.50
C VAL A 183 -1.01 -4.47 14.12
N THR A 184 -0.67 -4.79 15.36
CA THR A 184 -1.40 -5.74 16.20
C THR A 184 -1.76 -5.02 17.49
N GLU A 185 -3.03 -5.09 17.85
CA GLU A 185 -3.52 -4.61 19.14
C GLU A 185 -4.43 -5.67 19.75
N SER A 186 -4.51 -5.65 21.08
CA SER A 186 -5.35 -6.57 21.84
C SER A 186 -6.19 -5.79 22.84
N GLY A 187 -7.45 -6.19 22.98
CA GLY A 187 -8.34 -5.70 24.02
C GLY A 187 -9.00 -6.87 24.74
N GLN A 188 -9.59 -6.58 25.89
CA GLN A 188 -10.37 -7.55 26.63
C GLN A 188 -11.82 -7.13 26.66
N ASN A 189 -12.72 -8.10 26.57
CA ASN A 189 -14.10 -7.89 27.01
C ASN A 189 -14.09 -7.85 28.56
N GLN A 190 -15.07 -7.18 29.17
CA GLN A 190 -15.15 -7.14 30.63
C GLN A 190 -16.60 -7.34 31.06
N GLY A 191 -16.93 -8.54 31.52
CA GLY A 191 -18.17 -8.78 32.23
C GLY A 191 -19.42 -8.43 31.40
N GLN A 192 -20.35 -7.69 31.99
CA GLN A 192 -21.57 -7.29 31.28
C GLN A 192 -21.36 -6.01 30.47
N GLY A 193 -21.44 -6.12 29.14
CA GLY A 193 -21.47 -4.99 28.23
C GLY A 193 -20.72 -5.27 26.94
N SER A 194 -20.75 -4.30 26.03
CA SER A 194 -19.89 -4.31 24.85
C SER A 194 -18.60 -3.56 25.16
N SER A 195 -17.48 -4.14 24.74
CA SER A 195 -16.15 -3.56 24.76
C SER A 195 -15.65 -3.38 23.33
N SER A 196 -14.76 -2.41 23.13
CA SER A 196 -14.13 -2.22 21.83
C SER A 196 -12.71 -1.70 21.97
N HIS A 197 -11.91 -1.99 20.95
CA HIS A 197 -10.60 -1.38 20.76
C HIS A 197 -10.40 -1.06 19.29
N SER A 198 -9.48 -0.12 19.02
CA SER A 198 -9.14 0.27 17.66
C SER A 198 -7.65 0.11 17.42
N LEU A 199 -7.32 -0.37 16.23
CA LEU A 199 -5.97 -0.47 15.71
C LEU A 199 -5.85 0.47 14.52
N ASN A 200 -4.78 1.25 14.50
CA ASN A 200 -4.59 2.34 13.54
C ASN A 200 -3.15 2.31 13.02
N VAL A 201 -3.04 2.46 11.70
CA VAL A 201 -1.76 2.67 11.01
C VAL A 201 -1.90 3.90 10.14
N GLU A 202 -0.94 4.80 10.25
CA GLU A 202 -0.81 5.99 9.41
C GLU A 202 0.57 5.97 8.76
N TRP A 203 0.64 6.29 7.47
CA TRP A 203 1.89 6.36 6.69
C TRP A 203 2.10 7.73 6.05
N PHE A 204 1.42 8.76 6.56
CA PHE A 204 1.70 10.15 6.26
C PHE A 204 2.30 10.85 7.48
N ASN A 205 2.93 12.00 7.25
CA ASN A 205 3.48 12.84 8.30
C ASN A 205 2.35 13.65 8.96
N SER A 206 1.64 12.99 9.88
CA SER A 206 0.54 13.59 10.64
C SER A 206 0.99 14.82 11.43
N THR A 207 2.22 14.84 11.92
CA THR A 207 2.78 16.01 12.62
C THR A 207 2.89 17.24 11.71
N LEU A 208 3.37 17.06 10.48
CA LEU A 208 3.46 18.13 9.49
C LEU A 208 2.07 18.67 9.15
N PHE A 209 1.11 17.78 8.91
CA PHE A 209 -0.27 18.14 8.62
C PHE A 209 -0.92 18.93 9.78
N PHE A 210 -0.85 18.40 11.01
CA PHE A 210 -1.48 19.04 12.17
C PHE A 210 -0.80 20.33 12.63
N THR A 211 0.50 20.50 12.34
CA THR A 211 1.20 21.78 12.56
C THR A 211 0.72 22.85 11.57
N GLY A 212 0.23 22.42 10.41
CA GLY A 212 -0.30 23.28 9.35
C GLY A 212 0.74 24.20 8.71
N ASN A 213 2.02 24.03 9.01
CA ASN A 213 3.10 24.89 8.53
C ASN A 213 4.35 24.07 8.22
N ALA A 214 4.88 24.26 7.02
CA ALA A 214 6.17 23.73 6.60
C ALA A 214 7.18 24.88 6.47
N THR A 215 8.40 24.69 6.98
CA THR A 215 9.45 25.72 6.94
C THR A 215 10.68 25.20 6.24
N ASN A 216 11.20 25.99 5.29
CA ASN A 216 12.38 25.64 4.51
C ASN A 216 12.25 24.26 3.83
N MET A 217 11.07 23.97 3.28
CA MET A 217 10.77 22.76 2.50
C MET A 217 10.30 23.18 1.10
N SER A 218 10.47 22.31 0.11
CA SER A 218 9.80 22.46 -1.18
C SER A 218 8.37 21.92 -1.12
N GLU A 219 7.52 22.38 -2.04
CA GLU A 219 6.16 21.83 -2.18
C GLU A 219 6.17 20.33 -2.47
N SER A 220 7.15 19.86 -3.25
CA SER A 220 7.34 18.43 -3.53
C SER A 220 7.74 17.61 -2.30
N GLU A 221 8.57 18.17 -1.41
CA GLU A 221 8.92 17.53 -0.14
C GLU A 221 7.67 17.42 0.75
N ILE A 222 6.88 18.49 0.86
CA ILE A 222 5.62 18.48 1.62
C ILE A 222 4.65 17.44 1.03
N LYS A 223 4.52 17.39 -0.30
CA LYS A 223 3.68 16.40 -0.97
C LYS A 223 4.12 14.97 -0.68
N ASN A 224 5.42 14.67 -0.73
CA ASN A 224 5.91 13.32 -0.43
C ASN A 224 5.69 12.90 1.02
N GLU A 225 5.56 13.86 1.94
CA GLU A 225 5.27 13.60 3.35
C GLU A 225 3.76 13.41 3.63
N LEU A 226 2.88 13.94 2.78
CA LEU A 226 1.42 13.93 3.00
C LEU A 226 0.66 13.00 2.03
N ASP A 227 1.21 12.78 0.85
CA ASP A 227 0.59 11.99 -0.22
C ASP A 227 1.16 10.58 -0.19
N SER A 228 0.26 9.61 -0.08
CA SER A 228 0.60 8.19 -0.19
C SER A 228 1.06 7.79 -1.59
N MET A 229 0.87 8.64 -2.62
CA MET A 229 1.15 8.35 -4.02
C MET A 229 0.49 7.04 -4.51
N GLY A 230 -0.67 6.70 -3.92
CA GLY A 230 -1.40 5.47 -4.21
C GLY A 230 -0.90 4.23 -3.47
N ALA A 231 0.12 4.35 -2.61
CA ALA A 231 0.62 3.24 -1.79
C ALA A 231 -0.49 2.65 -0.89
N GLY A 232 -1.40 3.49 -0.39
CA GLY A 232 -2.53 3.04 0.44
C GLY A 232 -3.64 2.29 -0.31
N LEU A 233 -3.52 2.08 -1.63
CA LEU A 233 -4.51 1.37 -2.42
C LEU A 233 -4.07 -0.08 -2.63
N GLY A 234 -5.01 -1.02 -2.56
CA GLY A 234 -4.74 -2.42 -2.84
C GLY A 234 -5.39 -3.36 -1.83
N LEU A 235 -4.64 -4.41 -1.49
CA LEU A 235 -5.09 -5.49 -0.61
C LEU A 235 -4.78 -5.18 0.86
N TYR A 236 -5.70 -5.57 1.73
CA TYR A 236 -5.60 -5.48 3.17
C TYR A 236 -5.99 -6.84 3.76
N PHE A 237 -5.27 -7.28 4.78
CA PHE A 237 -5.50 -8.54 5.47
C PHE A 237 -5.78 -8.26 6.94
N LEU A 238 -7.00 -8.53 7.38
CA LEU A 238 -7.38 -8.45 8.79
C LEU A 238 -7.42 -9.86 9.38
N GLU A 239 -6.66 -10.06 10.45
CA GLU A 239 -6.67 -11.26 11.27
C GLU A 239 -7.30 -10.93 12.63
N ILE A 240 -8.22 -11.76 13.08
CA ILE A 240 -8.85 -11.64 14.41
C ILE A 240 -8.67 -12.98 15.12
N ASN A 241 -8.14 -12.93 16.33
CA ASN A 241 -7.96 -14.08 17.20
C ASN A 241 -8.64 -13.82 18.55
N VAL A 242 -9.26 -14.87 19.09
CA VAL A 242 -9.92 -14.86 20.39
C VAL A 242 -9.28 -15.92 21.27
N GLU A 243 -8.87 -15.51 22.46
CA GLU A 243 -8.46 -16.38 23.56
C GLU A 243 -9.55 -16.31 24.63
N ALA A 244 -10.38 -17.36 24.68
CA ALA A 244 -11.57 -17.45 25.50
C ALA A 244 -11.22 -18.09 26.85
N GLU A 245 -11.66 -17.52 27.96
CA GLU A 245 -11.32 -17.96 29.31
C GLU A 245 -12.58 -18.38 30.07
N SER A 246 -12.56 -19.57 30.67
CA SER A 246 -13.66 -19.99 31.56
C SER A 246 -13.14 -20.69 32.81
N ASN A 247 -13.45 -20.14 33.98
CA ASN A 247 -13.08 -20.75 35.26
C ASN A 247 -14.24 -21.50 35.92
N ASP A 248 -14.20 -22.82 35.85
CA ASP A 248 -15.15 -23.67 36.58
C ASP A 248 -15.04 -23.52 38.11
N GLY A 249 -16.19 -23.28 38.75
CA GLY A 249 -16.34 -23.21 40.20
C GLY A 249 -16.91 -24.50 40.82
N VAL A 250 -16.79 -24.64 42.14
CA VAL A 250 -17.39 -25.78 42.86
C VAL A 250 -18.92 -25.71 42.76
N GLY A 251 -19.49 -26.55 41.90
CA GLY A 251 -20.93 -26.61 41.65
C GLY A 251 -21.47 -25.52 40.74
N CYS A 252 -20.60 -24.75 40.07
CA CYS A 252 -20.93 -23.83 38.99
C CYS A 252 -20.02 -24.12 37.80
N ASN A 253 -20.60 -24.54 36.68
CA ASN A 253 -19.86 -24.82 35.45
C ASN A 253 -20.00 -23.62 34.52
N HIS A 254 -18.90 -23.19 33.94
CA HIS A 254 -18.84 -22.10 32.99
C HIS A 254 -18.67 -22.68 31.58
N THR A 255 -19.14 -21.98 30.57
CA THR A 255 -19.05 -22.42 29.18
C THR A 255 -18.89 -21.20 28.31
N ASP A 256 -17.69 -21.11 27.75
CA ASP A 256 -17.24 -20.12 26.81
C ASP A 256 -16.51 -20.89 25.68
N ASN A 257 -16.84 -20.57 24.44
CA ASN A 257 -16.26 -21.23 23.27
C ASN A 257 -15.65 -20.23 22.28
N GLY A 258 -15.51 -18.97 22.66
CA GLY A 258 -15.12 -17.86 21.79
C GLY A 258 -16.18 -16.77 21.73
N GLU A 259 -15.95 -15.76 20.89
CA GLU A 259 -16.64 -14.48 21.00
C GLU A 259 -17.26 -14.04 19.67
N GLU A 260 -18.40 -13.34 19.75
CA GLU A 260 -18.97 -12.60 18.62
C GLU A 260 -18.23 -11.26 18.46
N VAL A 261 -17.51 -11.12 17.34
CA VAL A 261 -16.71 -9.92 17.05
C VAL A 261 -17.28 -9.19 15.84
N GLU A 262 -17.71 -7.96 16.06
CA GLU A 262 -17.99 -6.98 15.01
C GLU A 262 -16.71 -6.24 14.65
N TYR A 263 -16.38 -6.22 13.35
CA TYR A 263 -15.26 -5.44 12.85
C TYR A 263 -15.76 -4.34 11.90
N LEU A 264 -15.14 -3.17 12.00
CA LEU A 264 -15.29 -2.05 11.08
C LEU A 264 -13.90 -1.63 10.62
N VAL A 265 -13.60 -1.82 9.33
CA VAL A 265 -12.36 -1.39 8.69
C VAL A 265 -12.64 -0.16 7.85
N GLU A 266 -11.96 0.93 8.18
CA GLU A 266 -12.06 2.21 7.51
C GLU A 266 -10.67 2.64 7.01
N VAL A 267 -10.60 3.08 5.76
CA VAL A 267 -9.39 3.73 5.23
C VAL A 267 -9.44 5.22 5.54
N ILE A 268 -8.28 5.80 5.84
CA ILE A 268 -8.13 7.22 6.20
C ILE A 268 -7.71 7.97 4.95
N LEU A 269 -8.53 8.93 4.51
CA LEU A 269 -8.23 9.78 3.38
C LEU A 269 -7.76 11.14 3.86
N LEU A 270 -6.73 11.65 3.20
CA LEU A 270 -6.26 13.02 3.40
C LEU A 270 -6.48 13.85 2.15
N ASP A 271 -7.35 14.84 2.26
CA ASP A 271 -7.44 15.93 1.29
C ASP A 271 -6.67 17.13 1.84
N TYR A 272 -5.73 17.67 1.07
CA TYR A 272 -4.86 18.74 1.52
C TYR A 272 -4.57 19.74 0.41
N GLU A 273 -4.34 20.99 0.82
CA GLU A 273 -3.93 22.10 -0.01
C GLU A 273 -2.66 22.72 0.58
N ILE A 274 -1.69 23.00 -0.29
CA ILE A 274 -0.44 23.66 0.07
C ILE A 274 -0.49 25.08 -0.50
N THR A 275 -0.31 26.09 0.35
CA THR A 275 -0.28 27.49 -0.06
C THR A 275 0.99 28.18 0.44
N PRO A 276 1.61 29.09 -0.32
CA PRO A 276 2.73 29.88 0.19
C PRO A 276 2.32 30.70 1.43
N ALA A 277 3.16 30.67 2.48
CA ALA A 277 2.93 31.39 3.74
C ALA A 277 3.28 32.88 3.69
#